data_AF-A0A1V5S1Z4-F1
#
_entry.id   AF-A0A1V5S1Z4-F1
#
_cell.length_a   1.000
_cell.length_b   1.000
_cell.length_c   1.000
_cell.angle_alpha   90.00
_cell.angle_beta   90.00
_cell.angle_gamma   90.00
#
_symmetry.space_group_name_H-M   'P 1'
#
loop_
_entity.id
_entity.type
_entity.pdbx_description
1 polymer ?
#
loop_
_entity_poly.entity_id
_entity_poly.type
_entity_poly.pdbx_seq_one_letter_code
_entity_poly.pdbx_strand_id
1 'polypeptide(L)' 'MKYNFYSAAIYCRLSKDDEQAGESVSIETQKMLLEDYCTEHGFAIYEIYADDGRAQFSP' A
#
# COMPACT_ATOMS: atom_id res chain seq x y z
N MET A 1 20.95 10.19 21.53
CA MET A 1 20.75 9.23 20.41
C MET A 1 19.59 9.76 19.58
N LYS A 2 19.79 10.04 18.29
CA LYS A 2 18.69 10.39 17.37
C LYS A 2 18.11 9.08 16.86
N TYR A 3 16.92 8.71 17.34
CA TYR A 3 16.16 7.64 16.71
C TYR A 3 15.62 8.19 15.40
N ASN A 4 16.22 7.78 14.28
CA ASN A 4 15.64 8.03 12.97
C ASN A 4 14.43 7.10 12.84
N PHE A 5 13.27 7.59 13.22
CA PHE A 5 12.00 6.95 12.90
C PHE A 5 11.78 7.17 11.40
N TYR A 6 12.13 6.18 10.60
CA TYR A 6 11.80 6.19 9.19
C TYR A 6 10.32 5.88 9.05
N SER A 7 9.59 6.82 8.45
CA SER A 7 8.20 6.63 8.08
C SER A 7 8.11 6.22 6.61
N ALA A 8 7.25 5.27 6.31
CA ALA A 8 6.97 4.79 4.96
C ALA A 8 5.53 5.12 4.57
N ALA A 9 5.33 5.44 3.29
CA ALA A 9 4.00 5.47 2.68
C ALA A 9 3.90 4.26 1.74
N ILE A 10 2.74 3.60 1.76
CA ILE A 10 2.46 2.45 0.91
C ILE A 10 1.60 2.91 -0.26
N TYR A 11 1.98 2.56 -1.48
CA TYR A 11 1.18 2.82 -2.68
C TYR A 11 0.91 1.51 -3.42
N CYS A 12 -0.35 1.14 -3.53
CA CYS A 12 -0.82 -0.05 -4.26
C CYS A 12 -1.54 0.40 -5.53
N ARG A 13 -1.35 -0.32 -6.63
CA ARG A 13 -2.06 -0.04 -7.87
C ARG A 13 -2.52 -1.31 -8.56
N LEU A 14 -3.63 -1.25 -9.26
CA LEU A 14 -4.06 -2.35 -10.10
C LEU A 14 -3.23 -2.48 -11.37
N SER A 15 -3.00 -3.73 -11.75
CA SER A 15 -2.44 -4.05 -13.05
C SER A 15 -3.57 -3.98 -14.09
N LYS A 16 -3.25 -3.63 -15.34
CA LYS A 16 -4.23 -3.57 -16.44
C LYS A 16 -4.92 -4.91 -16.70
N ASP A 17 -4.33 -6.02 -16.28
CA ASP A 17 -4.84 -7.36 -16.52
C ASP A 17 -5.84 -7.83 -15.43
N ASP A 18 -5.85 -7.17 -14.26
CA ASP A 18 -6.71 -7.53 -13.12
C ASP A 18 -8.08 -6.84 -13.11
N GLU A 19 -8.37 -5.98 -14.10
CA GLU A 19 -9.64 -5.25 -14.22
C GLU A 19 -10.87 -6.19 -14.31
N GLN A 20 -10.70 -7.45 -14.73
CA GLN A 20 -11.80 -8.40 -14.92
C GLN A 20 -11.96 -9.43 -13.80
N ALA A 21 -10.96 -9.64 -12.94
CA ALA A 21 -10.88 -10.84 -12.10
C ALA A 21 -11.10 -10.60 -10.59
N GLY A 22 -11.12 -9.35 -10.13
CA GLY A 22 -11.28 -9.04 -8.71
C GLY A 22 -10.32 -7.97 -8.25
N GLU A 23 -10.59 -6.74 -8.69
CA GLU A 23 -9.85 -5.51 -8.39
C GLU A 23 -9.46 -5.37 -6.90
N SER A 24 -10.31 -5.81 -5.97
CA SER A 24 -10.00 -5.71 -4.55
C SER A 24 -8.95 -6.73 -4.07
N VAL A 25 -8.87 -7.93 -4.65
CA VAL A 25 -8.01 -9.01 -4.12
C VAL A 25 -6.53 -8.72 -4.34
N SER A 26 -6.17 -8.18 -5.50
CA SER A 26 -4.77 -7.85 -5.83
C SER A 26 -4.26 -6.66 -5.01
N ILE A 27 -5.11 -5.68 -4.69
CA ILE A 27 -4.75 -4.54 -3.84
C ILE A 27 -4.56 -4.98 -2.38
N GLU A 28 -5.49 -5.76 -1.82
CA GLU A 28 -5.37 -6.22 -0.43
C GLU A 28 -4.13 -7.10 -0.21
N THR A 29 -3.78 -7.94 -1.19
CA THR A 29 -2.54 -8.72 -1.15
C THR A 29 -1.29 -7.83 -1.17
N GLN A 30 -1.28 -6.77 -1.99
CA GLN A 30 -0.18 -5.80 -2.03
C GLN A 30 -0.03 -5.06 -0.70
N LYS A 31 -1.13 -4.63 -0.09
CA LYS A 31 -1.13 -3.95 1.22
C LYS A 31 -0.49 -4.84 2.27
N MET A 32 -1.01 -6.06 2.44
CA MET A 32 -0.51 -7.01 3.43
C MET A 32 1.00 -7.24 3.32
N LEU A 33 1.49 -7.45 2.09
CA LEU A 33 2.92 -7.71 1.86
C LEU A 33 3.80 -6.49 2.19
N LEU A 34 3.34 -5.28 1.88
CA LEU A 34 4.08 -4.04 2.16
C LEU A 34 4.00 -3.62 3.64
N GLU A 35 2.87 -3.90 4.29
CA GLU A 35 2.69 -3.71 5.74
C GLU A 35 3.60 -4.64 6.54
N ASP A 36 3.67 -5.91 6.17
CA ASP A 36 4.57 -6.89 6.77
C ASP A 36 6.03 -6.45 6.60
N TYR A 37 6.42 -6.03 5.39
CA TYR A 37 7.77 -5.52 5.14
C TYR A 37 8.12 -4.32 6.02
N CYS A 38 7.20 -3.35 6.15
CA CYS A 38 7.40 -2.20 7.01
C CYS A 38 7.55 -2.60 8.48
N THR A 39 6.72 -3.54 8.93
CA THR A 39 6.75 -4.06 10.30
C THR A 39 8.07 -4.76 10.61
N GLU A 40 8.53 -5.64 9.72
CA GLU A 40 9.81 -6.36 9.85
C GLU A 40 11.03 -5.42 9.91
N HIS A 41 10.95 -4.27 9.23
CA HIS A 41 12.06 -3.31 9.14
C HIS A 41 11.92 -2.13 10.12
N GLY A 42 10.85 -2.12 10.95
CA GLY A 42 10.60 -1.08 11.94
C GLY A 42 10.22 0.28 11.32
N PHE A 43 9.63 0.28 10.13
CA PHE A 43 9.12 1.48 9.49
C PHE A 43 7.71 1.82 10.01
N ALA A 44 7.50 3.06 10.42
CA ALA A 44 6.18 3.55 10.78
C ALA A 44 5.38 3.85 9.51
N ILE A 45 4.24 3.19 9.31
CA ILE A 45 3.38 3.45 8.15
C ILE A 45 2.63 4.76 8.39
N TYR A 46 2.87 5.75 7.52
CA TYR A 46 2.22 7.05 7.59
C TYR A 46 0.82 7.01 6.97
N GLU A 47 0.70 6.45 5.77
CA GLU A 47 -0.55 6.36 5.03
C GLU A 47 -0.46 5.27 3.95
N ILE A 48 -1.60 4.71 3.56
CA ILE A 48 -1.73 3.73 2.48
C ILE A 48 -2.62 4.29 1.37
N TYR A 49 -2.06 4.43 0.18
CA TYR A 49 -2.73 4.91 -1.01
C TYR A 49 -3.01 3.73 -1.96
N ALA A 50 -4.22 3.66 -2.51
CA ALA A 50 -4.59 2.65 -3.49
C ALA A 50 -5.19 3.29 -4.74
N ASP A 51 -4.71 2.88 -5.91
CA ASP A 51 -5.25 3.25 -7.22
C ASP A 51 -5.84 1.99 -7.88
N ASP A 52 -7.16 1.88 -7.84
CA ASP A 52 -7.92 0.80 -8.46
C ASP A 52 -8.37 1.14 -9.90
N GLY A 53 -7.77 2.16 -10.54
CA GLY A 53 -8.19 2.64 -11.85
C GLY A 53 -9.43 3.55 -11.79
N ARG A 54 -10.02 3.75 -10.61
CA ARG A 54 -10.92 4.86 -10.33
C ARG A 54 -10.20 5.84 -9.40
N ALA A 55 -10.28 7.13 -9.74
CA ALA A 55 -9.73 8.17 -8.87
C ALA A 55 -10.54 8.24 -7.57
N GLN A 56 -10.19 7.43 -6.58
CA GLN A 56 -10.65 7.60 -5.20
C GLN A 56 -9.80 8.70 -4.58
N PHE A 57 -10.20 9.95 -4.84
CA PHE A 57 -9.70 11.09 -4.09
C PHE A 57 -10.13 10.92 -2.62
N SER A 58 -9.17 10.67 -1.73
CA SER A 58 -9.39 10.95 -0.31
C SER A 58 -9.24 12.47 -0.09
N PRO A 59 -10.21 13.14 0.58
CA PRO A 59 -10.14 14.56 0.90
C PRO A 59 -9.03 14.90 1.91
#